data_AF-E2CGJ1-F1
#
_entry.id   AF-E2CGJ1-F1
#
_cell.length_a   1.000
_cell.length_b   1.000
_cell.length_c   1.000
_cell.angle_alpha   90.00
_cell.angle_beta   90.00
_cell.angle_gamma   90.00
#
_symmetry.space_group_name_H-M   'P 1'
#
loop_
_entity.id
_entity.type
_entity.pdbx_description
1 polymer ?
#
loop_
_entity_poly.entity_id
_entity_poly.type
_entity_poly.pdbx_seq_one_letter_code
_entity_poly.pdbx_strand_id
1 'polypeptide(L)'
;MYAAFKKTFSKDHLDLVLQTSEDHETRIVEFPGRWMTQDELQELREALISIASKTLARGSLTYGVFKADGSGLRDTVITLIRDRYSGQPIAFNALAVMEVAHGSATATVLHLGLVMVDPGQRSRGLSWVLYGLTCLLFFLRNQLRPFWISNVTQVPAIVGMVAETFSAVYPQPDDRSRRSIEHLLLAREIMANHRHVFGVGAEAEFDEACFVIGNAYTGGSDDLKKSFDVAQKHRDEKYNSFCKDSLDYERGDDFLQIGRMDIFASKDYLMKSVPRRSVLAIVAAAFFISLQRVLLPIIYWFDTSRPWRRLRARNT
;
A
#
# COMPACT_ATOMS: atom_id res chain seq x y z
N MET A 1 13.92 13.42 -19.12
CA MET A 1 12.44 13.37 -19.15
C MET A 1 11.90 12.52 -20.30
N TYR A 2 12.38 12.60 -21.55
CA TYR A 2 11.81 11.88 -22.70
C TYR A 2 12.12 10.36 -22.79
N ALA A 3 13.24 9.90 -22.21
CA ALA A 3 13.65 8.48 -22.30
C ALA A 3 12.95 7.55 -21.29
N ALA A 4 12.53 8.07 -20.13
CA ALA A 4 11.88 7.28 -19.07
C ALA A 4 10.47 6.80 -19.47
N PHE A 5 9.74 7.60 -20.24
CA PHE A 5 8.35 7.30 -20.61
C PHE A 5 8.21 6.29 -21.77
N LYS A 6 9.25 6.09 -22.59
CA LYS A 6 9.16 5.26 -23.81
C LYS A 6 9.08 3.77 -23.52
N LYS A 7 9.56 3.30 -22.35
CA LYS A 7 9.52 1.89 -21.93
C LYS A 7 8.19 1.48 -21.27
N THR A 8 7.36 2.44 -20.85
CA THR A 8 6.12 2.19 -20.09
C THR A 8 4.88 2.05 -20.98
N PHE A 9 4.94 2.51 -22.24
CA PHE A 9 3.80 2.54 -23.17
C PHE A 9 3.22 1.17 -23.58
N SER A 10 3.91 0.07 -23.31
CA SER A 10 3.54 -1.29 -23.77
C SER A 10 3.33 -2.30 -22.65
N LYS A 11 3.46 -1.90 -21.37
CA LYS A 11 3.53 -2.86 -20.26
C LYS A 11 2.19 -2.99 -19.55
N ASP A 12 1.71 -4.23 -19.37
CA ASP A 12 0.48 -4.54 -18.63
C ASP A 12 0.56 -4.21 -17.13
N HIS A 13 1.73 -3.80 -16.63
CA HIS A 13 2.03 -3.48 -15.23
C HIS A 13 2.47 -2.02 -15.05
N LEU A 14 2.26 -1.47 -13.86
CA LEU A 14 2.79 -0.16 -13.47
C LEU A 14 4.30 -0.25 -13.16
N ASP A 15 5.12 0.50 -13.89
CA ASP A 15 6.52 0.78 -13.53
C ASP A 15 6.79 2.25 -13.83
N LEU A 16 6.76 3.08 -12.79
CA LEU A 16 6.86 4.54 -12.87
C LEU A 16 8.02 5.06 -12.03
N VAL A 17 8.79 5.97 -12.61
CA VAL A 17 9.83 6.73 -11.90
C VAL A 17 9.43 8.19 -11.88
N LEU A 18 9.38 8.77 -10.69
CA LEU A 18 8.94 10.14 -10.43
C LEU A 18 9.97 10.86 -9.57
N GLN A 19 10.24 12.12 -9.88
CA GLN A 19 10.96 13.00 -8.99
C GLN A 19 9.98 13.59 -7.98
N THR A 20 10.05 13.13 -6.74
CA THR A 20 9.12 13.54 -5.68
C THR A 20 9.59 14.78 -4.92
N SER A 21 10.92 15.02 -4.92
CA SER A 21 11.57 16.26 -4.46
C SER A 21 12.91 16.47 -5.18
N GLU A 22 13.62 17.56 -4.90
CA GLU A 22 14.93 17.86 -5.50
C GLU A 22 15.96 16.74 -5.25
N ASP A 23 15.91 16.15 -4.05
CA ASP A 23 16.87 15.14 -3.59
C ASP A 23 16.39 13.69 -3.72
N HIS A 24 15.11 13.45 -4.08
CA HIS A 24 14.53 12.11 -4.03
C HIS A 24 13.92 11.68 -5.36
N GLU A 25 14.26 10.46 -5.76
CA GLU A 25 13.61 9.74 -6.84
C GLU A 25 12.76 8.61 -6.25
N THR A 26 11.52 8.51 -6.71
CA THR A 26 10.59 7.45 -6.30
C THR A 26 10.26 6.56 -7.49
N ARG A 27 10.47 5.26 -7.33
CA ARG A 27 10.02 4.23 -8.27
C ARG A 27 8.83 3.48 -7.68
N ILE A 28 7.74 3.37 -8.44
CA ILE A 28 6.55 2.59 -8.08
C ILE A 28 6.42 1.44 -9.06
N VAL A 29 6.40 0.22 -8.53
CA VAL A 29 6.45 -1.03 -9.30
C VAL A 29 5.31 -1.94 -8.86
N GLU A 30 4.42 -2.28 -9.76
CA GLU A 30 3.29 -3.19 -9.52
C GLU A 30 3.68 -4.63 -9.87
N PHE A 31 3.49 -5.55 -8.92
CA PHE A 31 3.63 -7.00 -9.10
C PHE A 31 4.96 -7.45 -9.71
N PRO A 32 6.12 -6.98 -9.20
CA PRO A 32 7.42 -7.29 -9.79
C PRO A 32 7.64 -8.80 -9.97
N GLY A 33 7.17 -9.63 -9.03
CA GLY A 33 7.29 -11.09 -9.10
C GLY A 33 6.53 -11.77 -10.24
N ARG A 34 5.75 -11.03 -11.04
CA ARG A 34 5.02 -11.55 -12.20
C ARG A 34 5.73 -11.30 -13.53
N TRP A 35 6.70 -10.37 -13.60
CA TRP A 35 7.25 -9.93 -14.88
C TRP A 35 8.72 -9.52 -14.88
N MET A 36 9.31 -9.20 -13.72
CA MET A 36 10.74 -8.91 -13.64
C MET A 36 11.57 -10.17 -13.85
N THR A 37 12.78 -10.03 -14.37
CA THR A 37 13.76 -11.12 -14.42
C THR A 37 14.24 -11.46 -13.00
N GLN A 38 14.89 -12.61 -12.83
CA GLN A 38 15.45 -13.00 -11.53
C GLN A 38 16.50 -11.99 -11.04
N ASP A 39 17.35 -11.47 -11.94
CA ASP A 39 18.35 -10.47 -11.60
C ASP A 39 17.70 -9.15 -11.14
N GLU A 40 16.68 -8.67 -11.87
CA GLU A 40 15.93 -7.46 -11.49
C GLU A 40 15.21 -7.63 -10.14
N LEU A 41 14.66 -8.82 -9.87
CA LEU A 41 14.04 -9.14 -8.59
C LEU A 41 15.06 -9.18 -7.46
N GLN A 42 16.23 -9.75 -7.71
CA GLN A 42 17.30 -9.84 -6.72
C GLN A 42 17.82 -8.44 -6.35
N GLU A 43 18.06 -7.57 -7.33
CA GLU A 43 18.43 -6.17 -7.08
C GLU A 43 17.36 -5.42 -6.27
N LEU A 44 16.08 -5.64 -6.59
CA LEU A 44 14.99 -5.03 -5.84
C LEU A 44 14.99 -5.54 -4.38
N ARG A 45 15.12 -6.85 -4.18
CA ARG A 45 15.16 -7.47 -2.84
C ARG A 45 16.34 -6.96 -2.02
N GLU A 46 17.52 -6.85 -2.61
CA GLU A 46 18.71 -6.30 -1.94
C GLU A 46 18.49 -4.85 -1.49
N ALA A 47 17.84 -4.03 -2.31
CA ALA A 47 17.49 -2.67 -1.93
C ALA A 47 16.52 -2.64 -0.73
N LEU A 48 15.51 -3.52 -0.70
CA LEU A 48 14.56 -3.62 0.41
C LEU A 48 15.24 -4.12 1.69
N ILE A 49 16.08 -5.16 1.58
CA ILE A 49 16.84 -5.74 2.71
C ILE A 49 17.82 -4.71 3.27
N SER A 50 18.50 -3.94 2.41
CA SER A 50 19.42 -2.89 2.83
C SER A 50 18.72 -1.85 3.71
N ILE A 51 17.52 -1.37 3.32
CA ILE A 51 16.73 -0.46 4.16
C ILE A 51 16.28 -1.16 5.45
N ALA A 52 15.75 -2.38 5.36
CA ALA A 52 15.22 -3.12 6.50
C ALA A 52 16.28 -3.36 7.59
N SER A 53 17.50 -3.73 7.17
CA SER A 53 18.64 -3.98 8.06
C SER A 53 19.04 -2.78 8.92
N LYS A 54 18.77 -1.55 8.44
CA LYS A 54 19.03 -0.31 9.19
C LYS A 54 17.92 0.00 10.19
N THR A 55 16.74 -0.57 9.99
CA THR A 55 15.53 -0.28 10.80
C THR A 55 15.24 -1.32 11.87
N LEU A 56 15.67 -2.57 11.66
CA LEU A 56 15.37 -3.71 12.54
C LEU A 56 16.57 -4.04 13.42
N ALA A 57 16.33 -4.35 14.70
CA ALA A 57 17.40 -4.54 15.69
C ALA A 57 17.87 -6.00 15.84
N ARG A 58 17.03 -7.00 15.53
CA ARG A 58 17.29 -8.41 15.90
C ARG A 58 17.07 -9.47 14.82
N GLY A 59 16.48 -9.16 13.66
CA GLY A 59 16.21 -10.19 12.67
C GLY A 59 15.66 -9.68 11.34
N SER A 60 15.68 -10.58 10.36
CA SER A 60 15.05 -10.41 9.06
C SER A 60 13.58 -10.82 9.18
N LEU A 61 12.65 -9.94 8.79
CA LEU A 61 11.25 -10.32 8.62
C LEU A 61 11.15 -11.52 7.66
N THR A 62 10.20 -12.42 7.91
CA THR A 62 10.04 -13.65 7.11
C THR A 62 8.72 -13.69 6.32
N TYR A 63 7.96 -12.58 6.33
CA TYR A 63 6.67 -12.45 5.65
C TYR A 63 6.72 -11.42 4.51
N GLY A 64 5.64 -11.37 3.72
CA GLY A 64 5.48 -10.42 2.63
C GLY A 64 6.65 -10.44 1.64
N VAL A 65 7.20 -9.27 1.36
CA VAL A 65 8.33 -9.09 0.40
C VAL A 65 9.62 -9.78 0.83
N PHE A 66 9.73 -10.22 2.09
CA PHE A 66 10.91 -10.90 2.62
C PHE A 66 10.81 -12.43 2.62
N LYS A 67 9.68 -13.01 2.17
CA LYS A 67 9.57 -14.47 2.02
C LYS A 67 10.68 -15.00 1.12
N ALA A 68 11.39 -16.05 1.56
CA ALA A 68 12.54 -16.62 0.85
C ALA A 68 12.18 -17.03 -0.58
N ASP A 69 11.00 -17.64 -0.76
CA ASP A 69 10.47 -18.11 -2.05
C ASP A 69 10.12 -16.99 -3.06
N GLY A 70 10.17 -15.72 -2.65
CA GLY A 70 9.83 -14.56 -3.49
C GLY A 70 8.34 -14.44 -3.83
N SER A 71 7.49 -15.31 -3.28
CA SER A 71 6.05 -15.31 -3.54
C SER A 71 5.38 -13.99 -3.16
N GLY A 72 5.86 -13.33 -2.11
CA GLY A 72 5.31 -12.06 -1.65
C GLY A 72 5.48 -10.89 -2.63
N LEU A 73 6.36 -10.98 -3.62
CA LEU A 73 6.53 -9.94 -4.65
C LEU A 73 5.54 -10.07 -5.81
N ARG A 74 4.79 -11.18 -5.90
CA ARG A 74 3.84 -11.42 -6.99
C ARG A 74 2.60 -10.56 -6.92
N ASP A 75 2.15 -10.26 -5.70
CA ASP A 75 0.89 -9.57 -5.44
C ASP A 75 1.10 -8.28 -4.64
N THR A 76 2.30 -7.72 -4.74
CA THR A 76 2.68 -6.50 -4.01
C THR A 76 3.01 -5.36 -4.98
N VAL A 77 2.58 -4.15 -4.62
CA VAL A 77 3.03 -2.90 -5.23
C VAL A 77 4.13 -2.30 -4.35
N ILE A 78 5.31 -2.13 -4.91
CA ILE A 78 6.47 -1.59 -4.21
C ILE A 78 6.64 -0.12 -4.57
N THR A 79 6.77 0.72 -3.55
CA THR A 79 7.23 2.10 -3.68
C THR A 79 8.62 2.17 -3.10
N LEU A 80 9.64 2.42 -3.92
CA LEU A 80 11.03 2.55 -3.49
C LEU A 80 11.49 3.98 -3.70
N ILE A 81 11.99 4.61 -2.63
CA ILE A 81 12.56 5.95 -2.66
C ILE A 81 14.09 5.83 -2.57
N ARG A 82 14.78 6.52 -3.48
CA ARG A 82 16.23 6.63 -3.53
C ARG A 82 16.66 8.08 -3.38
N ASP A 83 17.80 8.26 -2.72
CA ASP A 83 18.54 9.52 -2.81
C ASP A 83 19.03 9.70 -4.25
N ARG A 84 18.76 10.86 -4.83
CA ARG A 84 18.97 11.10 -6.25
C ARG A 84 20.45 11.22 -6.63
N TYR A 85 21.29 11.70 -5.71
CA TYR A 85 22.70 11.96 -5.99
C TYR A 85 23.54 10.69 -5.80
N SER A 86 23.28 9.96 -4.72
CA SER A 86 24.00 8.73 -4.38
C SER A 86 23.38 7.46 -4.95
N GLY A 87 22.11 7.50 -5.39
CA GLY A 87 21.33 6.34 -5.83
C GLY A 87 20.92 5.38 -4.70
N GLN A 88 21.29 5.71 -3.46
CA GLN A 88 21.10 4.84 -2.30
C GLN A 88 19.60 4.69 -1.96
N PRO A 89 19.11 3.48 -1.68
CA PRO A 89 17.75 3.27 -1.24
C PRO A 89 17.57 3.81 0.20
N ILE A 90 16.58 4.68 0.39
CA ILE A 90 16.34 5.38 1.67
C ILE A 90 15.04 4.98 2.35
N ALA A 91 14.03 4.60 1.59
CA ALA A 91 12.74 4.21 2.13
C ALA A 91 11.98 3.33 1.15
N PHE A 92 11.10 2.48 1.67
CA PHE A 92 10.13 1.79 0.84
C PHE A 92 8.78 1.63 1.54
N ASN A 93 7.74 1.47 0.72
CA ASN A 93 6.46 0.91 1.10
C ASN A 93 6.19 -0.35 0.25
N ALA A 94 5.65 -1.40 0.87
CA ALA A 94 5.18 -2.60 0.21
C ALA A 94 3.67 -2.80 0.47
N LEU A 95 2.83 -2.52 -0.54
CA LEU A 95 1.38 -2.70 -0.48
C LEU A 95 0.98 -4.06 -1.05
N ALA A 96 0.42 -4.94 -0.23
CA ALA A 96 -0.10 -6.22 -0.72
C ALA A 96 -1.51 -6.06 -1.28
N VAL A 97 -1.82 -6.72 -2.39
CA VAL A 97 -3.15 -6.77 -3.00
C VAL A 97 -3.78 -8.11 -2.69
N MET A 98 -4.94 -8.09 -2.04
CA MET A 98 -5.70 -9.28 -1.66
C MET A 98 -7.02 -9.28 -2.44
N GLU A 99 -7.36 -10.42 -3.02
CA GLU A 99 -8.70 -10.68 -3.55
C GLU A 99 -9.49 -11.43 -2.48
N VAL A 100 -10.46 -10.74 -1.89
CA VAL A 100 -11.21 -11.19 -0.71
C VAL A 100 -12.61 -11.57 -1.14
N ALA A 101 -13.08 -12.77 -0.76
CA ALA A 101 -14.45 -13.17 -1.03
C ALA A 101 -15.43 -12.23 -0.30
N HIS A 102 -16.39 -11.69 -1.04
CA HIS A 102 -17.37 -10.75 -0.52
C HIS A 102 -18.76 -11.07 -1.08
N GLY A 103 -19.48 -11.96 -0.39
CA GLY A 103 -20.74 -12.50 -0.87
C GLY A 103 -20.53 -13.34 -2.13
N SER A 104 -21.20 -12.96 -3.23
CA SER A 104 -21.05 -13.60 -4.54
C SER A 104 -19.97 -12.98 -5.43
N ALA A 105 -19.30 -11.92 -4.97
CA ALA A 105 -18.27 -11.20 -5.70
C ALA A 105 -16.92 -11.28 -4.99
N THR A 106 -15.85 -10.92 -5.70
CA THR A 106 -14.53 -10.67 -5.09
C THR A 106 -14.32 -9.18 -4.91
N ALA A 107 -13.82 -8.80 -3.75
CA ALA A 107 -13.42 -7.45 -3.43
C ALA A 107 -11.89 -7.36 -3.42
N THR A 108 -11.34 -6.42 -4.19
CA THR A 108 -9.92 -6.09 -4.08
C THR A 108 -9.68 -5.26 -2.82
N VAL A 109 -8.82 -5.75 -1.94
CA VAL A 109 -8.35 -5.08 -0.73
C VAL A 109 -6.86 -4.78 -0.86
N LEU A 110 -6.48 -3.51 -0.84
CA LEU A 110 -5.09 -3.08 -0.81
C LEU A 110 -4.66 -2.92 0.65
N HIS A 111 -3.75 -3.78 1.10
CA HIS A 111 -3.16 -3.67 2.42
C HIS A 111 -2.03 -2.64 2.41
N LEU A 112 -2.11 -1.63 3.28
CA LEU A 112 -1.12 -0.54 3.38
C LEU A 112 0.28 -1.02 3.77
N GLY A 113 0.35 -2.21 4.36
CA GLY A 113 1.54 -3.03 4.43
C GLY A 113 2.71 -2.36 5.13
N LEU A 114 3.90 -2.75 4.70
CA LEU A 114 5.13 -2.48 5.41
C LEU A 114 5.78 -1.20 4.90
N VAL A 115 6.03 -0.26 5.81
CA VAL A 115 6.81 0.95 5.53
C VAL A 115 8.07 0.95 6.35
N MET A 116 9.19 1.10 5.67
CA MET A 116 10.50 1.25 6.29
C MET A 116 11.19 2.48 5.73
N VAL A 117 11.74 3.28 6.64
CA VAL A 117 12.49 4.50 6.33
C VAL A 117 13.79 4.42 7.10
N ASP A 118 14.91 4.61 6.38
CA ASP A 118 16.24 4.73 6.96
C ASP A 118 16.17 5.73 8.13
N PRO A 119 16.60 5.34 9.35
CA PRO A 119 16.53 6.21 10.53
C PRO A 119 17.17 7.58 10.32
N GLY A 120 18.27 7.66 9.53
CA GLY A 120 18.95 8.92 9.21
C GLY A 120 18.18 9.85 8.26
N GLN A 121 17.10 9.35 7.64
CA GLN A 121 16.31 10.06 6.64
C GLN A 121 14.85 10.29 7.06
N ARG A 122 14.50 9.97 8.33
CA ARG A 122 13.15 10.19 8.86
C ARG A 122 12.77 11.68 8.87
N SER A 123 11.47 11.95 8.88
CA SER A 123 10.90 13.31 8.97
C SER A 123 11.17 14.25 7.78
N ARG A 124 11.62 13.73 6.62
CA ARG A 124 11.82 14.50 5.38
C ARG A 124 10.57 14.62 4.50
N GLY A 125 9.38 14.55 5.10
CA GLY A 125 8.11 14.68 4.36
C GLY A 125 7.82 13.53 3.37
N LEU A 126 8.35 12.33 3.60
CA LEU A 126 8.19 11.18 2.71
C LEU A 126 6.81 10.50 2.83
N SER A 127 6.05 10.80 3.88
CA SER A 127 4.81 10.08 4.22
C SER A 127 3.74 10.17 3.12
N TRP A 128 3.58 11.31 2.45
CA TRP A 128 2.58 11.42 1.38
C TRP A 128 2.88 10.46 0.22
N VAL A 129 4.16 10.27 -0.11
CA VAL A 129 4.61 9.32 -1.14
C VAL A 129 4.37 7.88 -0.68
N LEU A 130 4.82 7.56 0.54
CA LEU A 130 4.82 6.19 1.06
C LEU A 130 3.42 5.65 1.39
N TYR A 131 2.46 6.52 1.74
CA TYR A 131 1.15 6.08 2.22
C TYR A 131 -0.01 6.43 1.28
N GLY A 132 0.12 7.43 0.40
CA GLY A 132 -1.02 7.89 -0.40
C GLY A 132 -0.79 7.91 -1.91
N LEU A 133 0.42 8.21 -2.39
CA LEU A 133 0.67 8.35 -3.83
C LEU A 133 0.36 7.05 -4.58
N THR A 134 0.84 5.93 -4.05
CA THR A 134 0.64 4.63 -4.69
C THR A 134 -0.83 4.20 -4.67
N CYS A 135 -1.56 4.47 -3.58
CA CYS A 135 -3.01 4.24 -3.52
C CYS A 135 -3.77 5.09 -4.56
N LEU A 136 -3.38 6.36 -4.74
CA LEU A 136 -3.97 7.24 -5.75
C LEU A 136 -3.71 6.75 -7.17
N LEU A 137 -2.47 6.36 -7.48
CA LEU A 137 -2.12 5.86 -8.81
C LEU A 137 -2.81 4.52 -9.08
N PHE A 138 -2.95 3.66 -8.07
CA PHE A 138 -3.72 2.42 -8.17
C PHE A 138 -5.20 2.70 -8.42
N PHE A 139 -5.79 3.68 -7.72
CA PHE A 139 -7.18 4.12 -7.95
C PHE A 139 -7.40 4.61 -9.38
N LEU A 140 -6.51 5.46 -9.90
CA LEU A 140 -6.55 5.96 -11.27
C LEU A 140 -6.42 4.82 -12.29
N ARG A 141 -5.48 3.90 -12.05
CA ARG A 141 -5.25 2.72 -12.89
C ARG A 141 -6.43 1.75 -12.87
N ASN A 142 -7.16 1.69 -11.77
CA ASN A 142 -8.42 0.96 -11.61
C ASN A 142 -9.63 1.75 -12.13
N GLN A 143 -9.42 2.73 -13.02
CA GLN A 143 -10.48 3.51 -13.67
C GLN A 143 -11.38 4.24 -12.67
N LEU A 144 -10.80 4.75 -11.58
CA LEU A 144 -11.53 5.44 -10.51
C LEU A 144 -12.60 4.57 -9.82
N ARG A 145 -12.49 3.24 -9.94
CA ARG A 145 -13.37 2.32 -9.21
C ARG A 145 -12.90 2.23 -7.76
N PRO A 146 -13.78 2.48 -6.78
CA PRO A 146 -13.43 2.37 -5.38
C PRO A 146 -12.95 0.97 -5.03
N PHE A 147 -12.00 0.88 -4.11
CA PHE A 147 -11.51 -0.37 -3.57
C PHE A 147 -11.29 -0.24 -2.06
N TRP A 148 -11.16 -1.38 -1.40
CA TRP A 148 -11.00 -1.44 0.04
C TRP A 148 -9.53 -1.31 0.42
N ILE A 149 -9.29 -0.69 1.55
CA ILE A 149 -7.99 -0.57 2.18
C ILE A 149 -8.01 -1.38 3.46
N SER A 150 -6.91 -2.07 3.76
CA SER A 150 -6.66 -2.60 5.10
C SER A 150 -5.35 -2.08 5.66
N ASN A 151 -5.27 -1.95 6.98
CA ASN A 151 -4.07 -1.59 7.71
C ASN A 151 -4.02 -2.37 9.02
N VAL A 152 -2.84 -2.88 9.38
CA VAL A 152 -2.61 -3.61 10.63
C VAL A 152 -1.54 -2.87 11.41
N THR A 153 -1.89 -2.32 12.59
CA THR A 153 -0.93 -1.53 13.36
C THR A 153 -1.37 -1.29 14.82
N GLN A 154 -0.37 -1.18 15.69
CA GLN A 154 -0.48 -0.63 17.05
C GLN A 154 0.01 0.81 17.18
N VAL A 155 0.47 1.44 16.08
CA VAL A 155 1.13 2.75 16.13
C VAL A 155 0.10 3.88 15.99
N PRO A 156 -0.09 4.74 17.00
CA PRO A 156 -1.12 5.79 16.96
C PRO A 156 -1.01 6.73 15.75
N ALA A 157 0.20 7.10 15.36
CA ALA A 157 0.42 7.95 14.19
C ALA A 157 -0.12 7.33 12.90
N ILE A 158 -0.03 6.00 12.76
CA ILE A 158 -0.52 5.27 11.57
C ILE A 158 -2.03 5.13 11.65
N VAL A 159 -2.59 4.81 12.82
CA VAL A 159 -4.05 4.76 13.04
C VAL A 159 -4.71 6.08 12.61
N GLY A 160 -4.14 7.20 13.06
CA GLY A 160 -4.61 8.53 12.68
C GLY A 160 -4.42 8.85 11.20
N MET A 161 -3.25 8.50 10.62
CA MET A 161 -2.99 8.72 9.19
C MET A 161 -4.01 7.99 8.31
N VAL A 162 -4.34 6.74 8.62
CA VAL A 162 -5.34 5.97 7.87
C VAL A 162 -6.73 6.61 8.00
N ALA A 163 -7.14 6.95 9.22
CA ALA A 163 -8.42 7.62 9.48
C ALA A 163 -8.56 8.98 8.78
N GLU A 164 -7.46 9.75 8.68
CA GLU A 164 -7.45 11.06 8.02
C GLU A 164 -7.37 10.97 6.48
N THR A 165 -6.87 9.87 5.94
CA THR A 165 -6.59 9.72 4.49
C THR A 165 -7.71 9.01 3.73
N PHE A 166 -8.35 8.01 4.36
CA PHE A 166 -9.31 7.14 3.68
C PHE A 166 -10.75 7.38 4.14
N SER A 167 -11.69 7.02 3.28
CA SER A 167 -13.12 7.13 3.56
C SER A 167 -13.61 5.92 4.37
N ALA A 168 -14.65 6.13 5.19
CA ALA A 168 -15.37 5.06 5.89
C ALA A 168 -14.43 4.11 6.67
N VAL A 169 -13.45 4.65 7.40
CA VAL A 169 -12.48 3.85 8.15
C VAL A 169 -13.09 3.32 9.45
N TYR A 170 -12.87 2.05 9.74
CA TYR A 170 -13.16 1.43 11.03
C TYR A 170 -12.07 0.40 11.41
N PRO A 171 -11.59 0.37 12.66
CA PRO A 171 -11.97 1.25 13.76
C PRO A 171 -11.21 2.59 13.74
N GLN A 172 -11.77 3.59 14.41
CA GLN A 172 -11.16 4.92 14.63
C GLN A 172 -11.87 5.62 15.82
N PRO A 173 -11.25 6.59 16.49
CA PRO A 173 -11.78 7.23 17.72
C PRO A 173 -12.98 8.15 17.54
N ASP A 174 -13.51 8.33 16.32
CA ASP A 174 -14.68 9.19 16.10
C ASP A 174 -15.96 8.41 16.44
N ASP A 175 -16.81 8.95 17.32
CA ASP A 175 -18.11 8.39 17.71
C ASP A 175 -19.06 8.15 16.52
N ARG A 176 -18.82 8.86 15.40
CA ARG A 176 -19.58 8.66 14.15
C ARG A 176 -19.07 7.46 13.34
N SER A 177 -17.89 6.94 13.65
CA SER A 177 -17.39 5.74 13.01
C SER A 177 -18.17 4.53 13.47
N ARG A 178 -18.88 3.91 12.53
CA ARG A 178 -19.67 2.72 12.79
C ARG A 178 -19.18 1.59 11.91
N ARG A 179 -18.97 0.43 12.54
CA ARG A 179 -18.73 -0.83 11.86
C ARG A 179 -19.94 -1.17 10.97
N SER A 180 -19.75 -1.19 9.67
CA SER A 180 -20.76 -1.72 8.75
C SER A 180 -20.66 -3.25 8.65
N ILE A 181 -21.69 -3.90 8.09
CA ILE A 181 -21.63 -5.34 7.79
C ILE A 181 -20.49 -5.65 6.81
N GLU A 182 -20.24 -4.76 5.84
CA GLU A 182 -19.13 -4.95 4.89
C GLU A 182 -17.78 -5.01 5.59
N HIS A 183 -17.54 -4.12 6.57
CA HIS A 183 -16.33 -4.17 7.39
C HIS A 183 -16.17 -5.53 8.07
N LEU A 184 -17.24 -6.02 8.70
CA LEU A 184 -17.20 -7.30 9.42
C LEU A 184 -16.91 -8.48 8.49
N LEU A 185 -17.58 -8.55 7.34
CA LEU A 185 -17.37 -9.61 6.37
C LEU A 185 -15.95 -9.59 5.80
N LEU A 186 -15.43 -8.41 5.45
CA LEU A 186 -14.06 -8.26 4.96
C LEU A 186 -13.04 -8.64 6.03
N ALA A 187 -13.22 -8.17 7.27
CA ALA A 187 -12.31 -8.48 8.36
C ALA A 187 -12.24 -9.99 8.64
N ARG A 188 -13.40 -10.66 8.69
CA ARG A 188 -13.47 -12.13 8.85
C ARG A 188 -12.72 -12.86 7.76
N GLU A 189 -12.97 -12.49 6.50
CA GLU A 189 -12.34 -13.14 5.35
C GLU A 189 -10.82 -12.88 5.30
N ILE A 190 -10.39 -11.64 5.59
CA ILE A 190 -8.97 -11.29 5.71
C ILE A 190 -8.29 -12.12 6.81
N MET A 191 -8.90 -12.22 7.99
CA MET A 191 -8.30 -12.96 9.10
C MET A 191 -8.28 -14.48 8.85
N ALA A 192 -9.31 -15.02 8.20
CA ALA A 192 -9.37 -16.43 7.85
C ALA A 192 -8.32 -16.83 6.80
N ASN A 193 -8.20 -16.05 5.72
CA ASN A 193 -7.47 -16.48 4.51
C ASN A 193 -6.21 -15.67 4.21
N HIS A 194 -6.05 -14.48 4.78
CA HIS A 194 -5.01 -13.53 4.40
C HIS A 194 -4.12 -13.02 5.54
N ARG A 195 -4.28 -13.51 6.79
CA ARG A 195 -3.44 -13.06 7.92
C ARG A 195 -1.92 -13.21 7.73
N HIS A 196 -1.51 -14.17 6.91
CA HIS A 196 -0.12 -14.38 6.52
C HIS A 196 0.49 -13.21 5.74
N VAL A 197 -0.34 -12.38 5.10
CA VAL A 197 0.09 -11.21 4.30
C VAL A 197 0.81 -10.18 5.17
N PHE A 198 0.41 -10.05 6.44
CA PHE A 198 0.97 -9.10 7.40
C PHE A 198 1.75 -9.78 8.54
N GLY A 199 2.14 -11.05 8.36
CA GLY A 199 3.02 -11.75 9.30
C GLY A 199 2.37 -12.06 10.65
N VAL A 200 1.05 -12.26 10.66
CA VAL A 200 0.30 -12.66 11.85
C VAL A 200 0.23 -14.19 11.93
N GLY A 201 0.52 -14.72 13.12
CA GLY A 201 0.58 -16.16 13.40
C GLY A 201 -0.78 -16.84 13.42
N ALA A 202 -0.75 -18.17 13.55
CA ALA A 202 -1.96 -18.99 13.56
C ALA A 202 -2.75 -18.90 14.87
N GLU A 203 -2.03 -18.60 15.95
CA GLU A 203 -2.47 -18.44 17.34
C GLU A 203 -3.07 -17.07 17.64
N ALA A 204 -2.91 -16.10 16.74
CA ALA A 204 -3.46 -14.77 16.93
C ALA A 204 -4.99 -14.82 16.91
N GLU A 205 -5.61 -14.22 17.92
CA GLU A 205 -7.06 -14.17 18.06
C GLU A 205 -7.61 -12.89 17.43
N PHE A 206 -8.77 -12.95 16.80
CA PHE A 206 -9.41 -11.77 16.23
C PHE A 206 -10.67 -11.41 17.02
N ASP A 207 -10.62 -10.27 17.71
CA ASP A 207 -11.81 -9.65 18.30
C ASP A 207 -12.59 -8.90 17.21
N GLU A 208 -13.65 -9.53 16.72
CA GLU A 208 -14.52 -8.97 15.71
C GLU A 208 -15.27 -7.71 16.19
N ALA A 209 -15.49 -7.53 17.49
CA ALA A 209 -16.25 -6.41 18.03
C ALA A 209 -15.46 -5.11 17.88
N CYS A 210 -14.16 -5.15 18.19
CA CYS A 210 -13.27 -3.99 18.21
C CYS A 210 -12.27 -3.96 17.05
N PHE A 211 -12.22 -5.02 16.23
CA PHE A 211 -11.23 -5.23 15.16
C PHE A 211 -9.79 -5.21 15.69
N VAL A 212 -9.59 -5.90 16.81
CA VAL A 212 -8.27 -6.08 17.43
C VAL A 212 -7.77 -7.48 17.14
N ILE A 213 -6.55 -7.58 16.63
CA ILE A 213 -5.82 -8.82 16.48
C ILE A 213 -4.97 -8.98 17.75
N GLY A 214 -5.39 -9.89 18.62
CA GLY A 214 -4.64 -10.25 19.82
C GLY A 214 -3.40 -11.05 19.47
N ASN A 215 -2.27 -10.74 20.11
CA ASN A 215 -1.00 -11.46 19.92
C ASN A 215 -0.55 -11.54 18.44
N ALA A 216 -0.59 -10.40 17.75
CA ALA A 216 -0.37 -10.28 16.31
C ALA A 216 1.08 -10.60 15.87
N TYR A 217 2.05 -10.44 16.77
CA TYR A 217 3.49 -10.47 16.47
C TYR A 217 4.13 -11.85 16.64
N THR A 218 3.57 -12.83 15.94
CA THR A 218 3.95 -14.25 16.06
C THR A 218 4.19 -14.97 14.73
N GLY A 219 3.77 -14.37 13.62
CA GLY A 219 3.84 -14.99 12.28
C GLY A 219 4.98 -14.46 11.42
N GLY A 220 6.06 -13.95 12.03
CA GLY A 220 7.22 -13.39 11.33
C GLY A 220 7.27 -11.86 11.32
N SER A 221 6.32 -11.21 11.99
CA SER A 221 6.30 -9.76 12.21
C SER A 221 6.94 -9.33 13.54
N ASP A 222 7.49 -10.27 14.31
CA ASP A 222 7.90 -10.13 15.72
C ASP A 222 8.82 -8.92 15.98
N ASP A 223 9.76 -8.66 15.07
CA ASP A 223 10.71 -7.54 15.14
C ASP A 223 10.04 -6.15 14.96
N LEU A 224 8.75 -6.10 14.64
CA LEU A 224 7.96 -4.88 14.51
C LEU A 224 7.19 -4.52 15.77
N LYS A 225 7.14 -5.42 16.78
CA LYS A 225 6.44 -5.16 18.03
C LYS A 225 7.06 -3.97 18.75
N LYS A 226 6.24 -3.01 19.16
CA LYS A 226 6.64 -1.80 19.90
C LYS A 226 5.88 -1.71 21.19
N SER A 227 6.50 -1.17 22.22
CA SER A 227 5.75 -0.68 23.38
C SER A 227 5.02 0.62 23.01
N PHE A 228 3.98 0.95 23.77
CA PHE A 228 3.27 2.22 23.61
C PHE A 228 4.25 3.40 23.66
N ASP A 229 5.18 3.42 24.60
CA ASP A 229 6.11 4.55 24.80
C ASP A 229 7.07 4.77 23.62
N VAL A 230 7.43 3.70 22.91
CA VAL A 230 8.30 3.77 21.72
C VAL A 230 7.50 4.04 20.45
N ALA A 231 6.22 3.63 20.41
CA ALA A 231 5.36 3.84 19.25
C ALA A 231 5.17 5.34 18.97
N GLN A 232 5.32 5.73 17.70
CA GLN A 232 5.17 7.11 17.27
C GLN A 232 3.76 7.62 17.57
N LYS A 233 3.68 8.71 18.34
CA LYS A 233 2.43 9.36 18.69
C LYS A 233 1.85 10.15 17.52
N HIS A 234 0.53 10.16 17.45
CA HIS A 234 -0.19 11.08 16.60
C HIS A 234 -0.23 12.48 17.23
N ARG A 235 -0.35 13.51 16.40
CA ARG A 235 -0.46 14.92 16.82
C ARG A 235 -1.76 15.24 17.58
N ASP A 236 -2.81 14.52 17.25
CA ASP A 236 -4.14 14.61 17.87
C ASP A 236 -4.24 13.49 18.91
N GLU A 237 -4.40 13.87 20.17
CA GLU A 237 -4.31 13.00 21.34
C GLU A 237 -5.39 11.92 21.36
N LYS A 238 -6.52 12.14 20.68
CA LYS A 238 -7.59 11.14 20.62
C LYS A 238 -7.13 9.80 20.05
N TYR A 239 -6.21 9.80 19.08
CA TYR A 239 -5.68 8.56 18.51
C TYR A 239 -4.69 7.89 19.47
N ASN A 240 -3.93 8.69 20.23
CA ASN A 240 -3.01 8.16 21.24
C ASN A 240 -3.78 7.47 22.36
N SER A 241 -4.82 8.12 22.88
CA SER A 241 -5.71 7.58 23.91
C SER A 241 -6.43 6.32 23.39
N PHE A 242 -7.02 6.39 22.20
CA PHE A 242 -7.71 5.25 21.59
C PHE A 242 -6.85 3.99 21.47
N CYS A 243 -5.60 4.12 21.03
CA CYS A 243 -4.70 2.97 20.95
C CYS A 243 -4.30 2.48 22.35
N LYS A 244 -4.00 3.41 23.27
CA LYS A 244 -3.62 3.07 24.65
C LYS A 244 -4.72 2.31 25.38
N ASP A 245 -5.97 2.72 25.19
CA ASP A 245 -7.12 2.19 25.91
C ASP A 245 -7.65 0.88 25.30
N SER A 246 -7.41 0.65 24.01
CA SER A 246 -7.96 -0.50 23.28
C SER A 246 -6.98 -1.65 23.04
N LEU A 247 -5.66 -1.39 23.10
CA LEU A 247 -4.64 -2.38 22.74
C LEU A 247 -3.81 -2.80 23.96
N ASP A 248 -3.59 -4.10 24.08
CA ASP A 248 -2.57 -4.65 24.96
C ASP A 248 -1.22 -4.73 24.23
N TYR A 249 -0.35 -3.75 24.48
CA TYR A 249 0.99 -3.67 23.88
C TYR A 249 1.95 -4.75 24.42
N GLU A 250 1.72 -5.26 25.64
CA GLU A 250 2.54 -6.33 26.21
C GLU A 250 2.23 -7.66 25.55
N ARG A 251 0.95 -7.95 25.30
CA ARG A 251 0.53 -9.08 24.46
C ARG A 251 0.95 -8.87 23.01
N GLY A 252 0.90 -7.64 22.52
CA GLY A 252 1.25 -7.29 21.14
C GLY A 252 0.03 -7.28 20.24
N ASP A 253 -0.97 -6.52 20.64
CA ASP A 253 -2.20 -6.35 19.88
C ASP A 253 -2.03 -5.33 18.76
N ASP A 254 -2.70 -5.55 17.64
CA ASP A 254 -2.82 -4.57 16.55
C ASP A 254 -4.28 -4.32 16.21
N PHE A 255 -4.60 -3.11 15.75
CA PHE A 255 -5.86 -2.88 15.07
C PHE A 255 -5.80 -3.41 13.64
N LEU A 256 -6.88 -4.05 13.18
CA LEU A 256 -7.19 -4.22 11.77
C LEU A 256 -8.13 -3.09 11.31
N GLN A 257 -7.58 -2.01 10.78
CA GLN A 257 -8.38 -0.96 10.18
C GLN A 257 -8.75 -1.34 8.75
N ILE A 258 -10.02 -1.18 8.42
CA ILE A 258 -10.56 -1.30 7.08
C ILE A 258 -11.16 0.05 6.68
N GLY A 259 -10.88 0.50 5.48
CA GLY A 259 -11.41 1.74 4.92
C GLY A 259 -11.56 1.64 3.41
N ARG A 260 -11.84 2.77 2.76
CA ARG A 260 -12.06 2.82 1.31
C ARG A 260 -11.22 3.91 0.66
N MET A 261 -10.62 3.56 -0.46
CA MET A 261 -10.10 4.54 -1.42
C MET A 261 -11.20 4.82 -2.45
N ASP A 262 -11.70 6.05 -2.44
CA ASP A 262 -12.71 6.55 -3.37
C ASP A 262 -12.36 7.97 -3.84
N ILE A 263 -13.28 8.61 -4.55
CA ILE A 263 -13.06 9.95 -5.08
C ILE A 263 -12.92 11.01 -3.97
N PHE A 264 -13.58 10.83 -2.82
CA PHE A 264 -13.52 11.77 -1.70
C PHE A 264 -12.18 11.62 -0.98
N ALA A 265 -11.76 10.40 -0.67
CA ALA A 265 -10.43 10.10 -0.13
C ALA A 265 -9.32 10.62 -1.05
N SER A 266 -9.45 10.40 -2.37
CA SER A 266 -8.49 10.88 -3.37
C SER A 266 -8.40 12.41 -3.39
N LYS A 267 -9.54 13.10 -3.35
CA LYS A 267 -9.60 14.56 -3.30
C LYS A 267 -8.96 15.10 -2.03
N ASP A 268 -9.33 14.55 -0.88
CA ASP A 268 -8.82 14.98 0.42
C ASP A 268 -7.31 14.78 0.51
N TYR A 269 -6.81 13.63 0.06
CA TYR A 269 -5.38 13.36 -0.05
C TYR A 269 -4.64 14.39 -0.94
N LEU A 270 -5.17 14.66 -2.14
CA LEU A 270 -4.58 15.65 -3.05
C LEU A 270 -4.55 17.06 -2.46
N MET A 271 -5.58 17.43 -1.71
CA MET A 271 -5.69 18.76 -1.11
C MET A 271 -4.84 18.94 0.15
N LYS A 272 -4.75 17.91 1.00
CA LYS A 272 -4.17 18.02 2.35
C LYS A 272 -2.74 17.50 2.45
N SER A 273 -2.40 16.45 1.69
CA SER A 273 -1.15 15.69 1.88
C SER A 273 -0.10 15.94 0.81
N VAL A 274 -0.51 16.32 -0.41
CA VAL A 274 0.41 16.50 -1.54
C VAL A 274 1.06 17.90 -1.52
N PRO A 275 2.40 18.00 -1.55
CA PRO A 275 3.08 19.29 -1.70
C PRO A 275 2.76 19.94 -3.05
N ARG A 276 2.49 21.25 -3.05
CA ARG A 276 2.13 22.02 -4.27
C ARG A 276 3.12 21.84 -5.43
N ARG A 277 4.41 21.72 -5.12
CA ARG A 277 5.48 21.54 -6.12
C ARG A 277 5.40 20.18 -6.84
N SER A 278 4.87 19.16 -6.17
CA SER A 278 4.78 17.79 -6.70
C SER A 278 3.47 17.52 -7.46
N VAL A 279 2.50 18.44 -7.40
CA VAL A 279 1.20 18.30 -8.09
C VAL A 279 1.37 18.12 -9.59
N LEU A 280 2.27 18.87 -10.23
CA LEU A 280 2.49 18.76 -11.68
C LEU A 280 3.01 17.36 -12.08
N ALA A 281 3.92 16.79 -11.28
CA ALA A 281 4.43 15.44 -11.50
C ALA A 281 3.33 14.38 -11.34
N ILE A 282 2.43 14.55 -10.37
CA ILE A 282 1.28 13.67 -10.17
C ILE A 282 0.28 13.81 -11.31
N VAL A 283 -0.02 15.02 -11.77
CA VAL A 283 -0.90 15.25 -12.92
C VAL A 283 -0.30 14.61 -14.17
N ALA A 284 1.01 14.73 -14.41
CA ALA A 284 1.68 14.06 -15.52
C ALA A 284 1.60 12.52 -15.41
N ALA A 285 1.80 11.96 -14.21
CA ALA A 285 1.66 10.53 -13.96
C ALA A 285 0.21 10.05 -14.16
N ALA A 286 -0.77 10.80 -13.66
CA ALA A 286 -2.20 10.52 -13.81
C ALA A 286 -2.64 10.59 -15.28
N PHE A 287 -2.16 11.60 -16.02
CA PHE A 287 -2.37 11.73 -17.46
C PHE A 287 -1.78 10.54 -18.21
N PHE A 288 -0.56 10.14 -17.87
CA PHE A 288 0.11 8.98 -18.47
C PHE A 288 -0.66 7.67 -18.23
N ILE A 289 -1.07 7.40 -16.98
CA ILE A 289 -1.88 6.22 -16.63
C ILE A 289 -3.22 6.22 -17.37
N SER A 290 -3.88 7.39 -17.43
CA SER A 290 -5.17 7.54 -18.12
C SER A 290 -5.04 7.37 -19.63
N LEU A 291 -3.97 7.89 -20.24
CA LEU A 291 -3.66 7.70 -21.65
C LEU A 291 -3.50 6.21 -21.99
N GLN A 292 -2.84 5.45 -21.11
CA GLN A 292 -2.61 4.02 -21.30
C GLN A 292 -3.90 3.18 -21.19
N ARG A 293 -4.82 3.51 -20.27
CA ARG A 293 -5.98 2.66 -19.93
C ARG A 293 -7.31 3.13 -20.53
N VAL A 294 -7.45 4.42 -20.85
CA VAL A 294 -8.70 5.01 -21.36
C VAL A 294 -8.55 5.39 -22.82
N LEU A 295 -7.47 6.06 -23.20
CA LEU A 295 -7.31 6.58 -24.57
C LEU A 295 -6.81 5.51 -25.55
N LEU A 296 -5.89 4.62 -25.17
CA LEU A 296 -5.45 3.54 -26.06
C LEU A 296 -6.58 2.59 -26.48
N PRO A 297 -7.48 2.10 -25.60
CA PRO A 297 -8.62 1.31 -26.03
C PRO A 297 -9.55 2.07 -26.97
N ILE A 298 -9.78 3.37 -26.74
CA ILE A 298 -10.61 4.20 -27.63
C ILE A 298 -9.92 4.37 -29.00
N ILE A 299 -8.61 4.64 -29.04
CA ILE A 299 -7.84 4.76 -30.29
C ILE A 299 -7.80 3.42 -31.04
N TYR A 300 -7.57 2.31 -30.33
CA TYR A 300 -7.65 0.96 -30.90
C TYR A 300 -9.07 0.58 -31.34
N TRP A 301 -10.11 1.22 -30.79
CA TRP A 301 -11.49 1.05 -31.26
C TRP A 301 -11.72 1.69 -32.63
N PHE A 302 -11.08 2.84 -32.86
CA PHE A 302 -11.06 3.53 -34.16
C PHE A 302 -10.07 2.93 -35.16
N ASP A 303 -9.08 2.16 -34.71
CA ASP A 303 -8.20 1.37 -35.59
C ASP A 303 -8.94 0.12 -36.10
N THR A 304 -9.38 0.16 -37.35
CA THR A 304 -10.12 -0.93 -38.00
C THR A 304 -9.25 -2.13 -38.38
N SER A 305 -7.91 -2.03 -38.23
CA SER A 305 -6.97 -3.07 -38.66
C SER A 305 -6.76 -4.21 -37.67
N ARG A 306 -7.23 -4.08 -36.41
CA ARG A 306 -7.00 -5.08 -35.35
C ARG A 306 -8.29 -5.80 -34.89
N PRO A 307 -8.29 -7.14 -34.77
CA PRO A 307 -9.44 -7.92 -34.31
C PRO A 307 -9.62 -7.81 -32.79
N TRP A 308 -10.88 -7.76 -32.30
CA TRP A 308 -11.19 -7.56 -30.89
C TRP A 308 -12.09 -8.64 -30.29
N ARG A 309 -11.54 -9.86 -30.21
CA ARG A 309 -12.17 -11.06 -29.61
C ARG A 309 -13.68 -11.14 -29.93
N ARG A 310 -14.56 -11.23 -28.92
CA ARG A 310 -16.01 -11.40 -29.09
C ARG A 310 -16.74 -10.17 -29.65
N LEU A 311 -16.12 -8.98 -29.60
CA LEU A 311 -16.77 -7.72 -30.01
C LEU A 311 -16.55 -7.40 -31.49
N ARG A 312 -15.52 -7.96 -32.12
CA ARG A 312 -15.26 -7.85 -33.57
C ARG A 312 -14.47 -9.07 -34.04
N ALA A 313 -15.18 -10.17 -34.30
CA ALA A 313 -14.62 -11.34 -34.96
C ALA A 313 -14.38 -11.02 -36.45
N ARG A 314 -13.25 -11.47 -37.01
CA ARG A 314 -13.10 -11.52 -38.46
C ARG A 314 -14.00 -12.63 -38.96
N ASN A 315 -14.97 -12.30 -39.81
CA ASN A 315 -15.56 -13.31 -40.68
C ASN A 315 -14.43 -13.78 -41.61
N THR A 316 -13.87 -14.94 -41.32
CA THR A 316 -13.33 -15.82 -42.34
C THR A 316 -14.45 -16.70 -42.83
#